data_AF-A0A9W6SIK8-F1
#
_entry.id   AF-A0A9W6SIK8-F1
#
_cell.length_a   1.000
_cell.length_b   1.000
_cell.length_c   1.000
_cell.angle_alpha   90.00
_cell.angle_beta   90.00
_cell.angle_gamma   90.00
#
_symmetry.space_group_name_H-M   'P 1'
#
loop_
_entity.id
_entity.type
_entity.pdbx_description
1 polymer ?
#
loop_
_entity_poly.entity_id
_entity_poly.type
_entity_poly.pdbx_seq_one_letter_code
_entity_poly.pdbx_strand_id
1 'polypeptide(L)'
;MKTPQAAVIAALGGLAYAASKIHFAVRGELGIDGFEATPEANAAFGDATAAQLGNAALGVITAALALALLRRWPRWVEVGLHIASWGALLLIGAGFVGFALRAAGVVSNADGMPVNGWSWVTVTLGAVWVGAWGYGLVGHWRRGRVEEESA
;
A
#
# COMPACT_ATOMS: atom_id res chain seq x y z
N MET A 1 -12.76 8.78 -12.60
CA MET A 1 -11.99 7.53 -12.73
C MET A 1 -12.97 6.37 -12.83
N LYS A 2 -12.81 5.42 -13.75
CA LYS A 2 -13.64 4.19 -13.80
C LYS A 2 -13.04 3.12 -12.87
N THR A 3 -13.86 2.23 -12.31
CA THR A 3 -13.40 1.14 -11.41
C THR A 3 -12.22 0.33 -11.95
N PRO A 4 -12.17 -0.04 -13.25
CA PRO A 4 -11.02 -0.77 -13.80
C PRO A 4 -9.72 0.04 -13.77
N GLN A 5 -9.79 1.35 -14.07
CA GLN A 5 -8.63 2.23 -14.01
C GLN A 5 -8.11 2.35 -12.58
N ALA A 6 -9.03 2.45 -11.60
CA ALA A 6 -8.69 2.54 -10.19
C ALA A 6 -7.98 1.27 -9.68
N ALA A 7 -8.46 0.09 -10.08
CA ALA A 7 -7.82 -1.19 -9.78
C ALA A 7 -6.41 -1.31 -10.39
N VAL A 8 -6.22 -0.84 -11.63
CA VAL A 8 -4.88 -0.82 -12.27
C VAL A 8 -3.94 0.15 -11.56
N ILE A 9 -4.39 1.37 -11.24
CA ILE A 9 -3.58 2.34 -10.49
C ILE A 9 -3.20 1.78 -9.12
N ALA A 10 -4.13 1.13 -8.43
CA ALA A 10 -3.87 0.47 -7.16
C ALA A 10 -2.84 -0.66 -7.29
N ALA A 11 -2.90 -1.44 -8.36
CA ALA A 11 -1.92 -2.49 -8.63
C ALA A 11 -0.53 -1.91 -8.89
N LEU A 12 -0.43 -0.84 -9.68
CA LEU A 12 0.82 -0.12 -9.91
C LEU A 12 1.40 0.46 -8.61
N GLY A 13 0.54 0.95 -7.71
CA GLY A 13 0.95 1.39 -6.37
C GLY A 13 1.60 0.26 -5.56
N GLY A 14 0.97 -0.91 -5.52
CA GLY A 14 1.53 -2.10 -4.84
C GLY A 14 2.87 -2.56 -5.43
N LEU A 15 3.01 -2.51 -6.76
CA LEU A 15 4.26 -2.84 -7.44
C LEU A 15 5.36 -1.79 -7.21
N ALA A 16 5.01 -0.50 -7.21
CA ALA A 16 5.96 0.57 -6.89
C ALA A 16 6.47 0.45 -5.45
N TYR A 17 5.57 0.14 -4.50
CA TYR A 17 5.95 -0.17 -3.13
C TYR A 17 6.87 -1.39 -3.06
N ALA A 18 6.54 -2.48 -3.76
CA ALA A 18 7.40 -3.67 -3.80
C ALA A 18 8.80 -3.37 -4.36
N ALA A 19 8.89 -2.62 -5.46
CA ALA A 19 10.15 -2.21 -6.06
C ALA A 19 11.00 -1.35 -5.09
N SER A 20 10.38 -0.39 -4.41
CA SER A 20 11.04 0.40 -3.37
C SER A 20 11.58 -0.49 -2.25
N LYS A 21 10.80 -1.48 -1.79
CA LYS A 21 11.23 -2.40 -0.74
C LYS A 21 12.35 -3.34 -1.18
N ILE A 22 12.35 -3.79 -2.43
CA ILE A 22 13.47 -4.54 -3.01
C ILE A 22 14.72 -3.67 -3.08
N HIS A 23 14.61 -2.39 -3.48
CA HIS A 23 15.74 -1.46 -3.51
C HIS A 23 16.42 -1.35 -2.14
N PHE A 24 15.63 -1.16 -1.08
CA PHE A 24 16.14 -1.10 0.29
C PHE A 24 16.67 -2.46 0.79
N ALA A 25 16.03 -3.58 0.42
CA ALA A 25 16.50 -4.92 0.75
C ALA A 25 17.90 -5.19 0.17
N VAL A 26 18.15 -4.81 -1.08
CA VAL A 26 19.46 -4.97 -1.75
C VAL A 26 20.56 -4.18 -1.04
N ARG A 27 20.20 -3.09 -0.36
CA ARG A 27 21.11 -2.25 0.43
C ARG A 27 21.26 -2.71 1.89
N GLY A 28 20.46 -3.68 2.32
CA GLY A 28 20.39 -4.08 3.73
C GLY A 28 19.84 -2.99 4.65
N GLU A 29 18.99 -2.11 4.11
CA GLU A 29 18.48 -0.93 4.82
C GLU A 29 16.96 -1.03 5.05
N LEU A 30 16.50 -0.46 6.16
CA LEU A 30 15.10 -0.24 6.48
C LEU A 30 14.63 1.12 5.96
N GLY A 31 13.30 1.25 5.80
CA GLY A 31 12.65 2.49 5.41
C GLY A 31 12.12 2.50 3.98
N ILE A 32 11.91 3.71 3.49
CA ILE A 32 11.43 4.07 2.15
C ILE A 32 11.97 5.46 1.83
N ASP A 33 12.07 5.84 0.56
CA ASP A 33 12.55 7.16 0.15
C ASP A 33 11.76 8.29 0.85
N GLY A 34 12.50 9.22 1.45
CA GLY A 34 11.93 10.33 2.25
C GLY A 34 11.54 9.96 3.68
N PHE A 35 11.65 8.69 4.07
CA PHE A 35 11.49 8.17 5.43
C PHE A 35 12.46 7.00 5.68
N GLU A 36 13.73 7.25 5.40
CA GLU A 36 14.81 6.30 5.62
C GLU A 36 14.98 6.00 7.12
N ALA A 37 15.33 4.76 7.45
CA ALA A 37 15.70 4.45 8.82
C ALA A 37 17.11 4.97 9.13
N THR A 38 17.35 5.38 10.36
CA THR A 38 18.70 5.75 10.81
C THR A 38 19.68 4.59 10.78
N PRO A 39 21.00 4.87 10.73
CA PRO A 39 22.03 3.87 10.94
C PRO A 39 21.83 3.08 12.24
N GLU A 40 21.43 3.74 13.32
CA GLU A 40 21.18 3.12 14.63
C GLU A 40 19.97 2.18 14.57
N ALA A 41 18.85 2.60 13.97
CA ALA A 41 17.67 1.75 13.79
C ALA A 41 17.97 0.55 12.88
N ASN A 42 18.77 0.74 11.82
CA ASN A 42 19.24 -0.35 10.96
C ASN A 42 20.13 -1.33 11.73
N ALA A 43 21.10 -0.84 12.50
CA ALA A 43 22.02 -1.66 13.28
C ALA A 43 21.31 -2.43 14.41
N ALA A 44 20.25 -1.86 14.98
CA ALA A 44 19.42 -2.51 15.99
C ALA A 44 18.51 -3.60 15.40
N PHE A 45 18.31 -3.63 14.08
CA PHE A 45 17.41 -4.56 13.43
C PHE A 45 18.17 -5.78 12.91
N GLY A 46 17.79 -6.97 13.36
CA GLY A 46 18.56 -8.20 13.11
C GLY A 46 18.69 -8.58 11.64
N ASP A 47 17.61 -8.48 10.86
CA ASP A 47 17.62 -8.80 9.43
C ASP A 47 16.72 -7.84 8.64
N ALA A 48 17.31 -6.69 8.27
CA ALA A 48 16.63 -5.67 7.47
C ALA A 48 16.23 -6.18 6.08
N THR A 49 17.07 -7.02 5.46
CA THR A 49 16.81 -7.60 4.15
C THR A 49 15.56 -8.46 4.15
N ALA A 50 15.45 -9.41 5.08
CA ALA A 50 14.27 -10.27 5.19
C ALA A 50 13.00 -9.45 5.48
N ALA A 51 13.07 -8.45 6.36
CA ALA A 51 11.93 -7.60 6.64
C ALA A 51 11.46 -6.81 5.41
N GLN A 52 12.39 -6.27 4.62
CA GLN A 52 12.05 -5.53 3.40
C GLN A 52 11.55 -6.46 2.29
N LEU A 53 12.07 -7.67 2.16
CA LEU A 53 11.51 -8.68 1.25
C LEU A 53 10.09 -9.10 1.67
N GLY A 54 9.82 -9.21 2.98
CA GLY A 54 8.47 -9.41 3.49
C GLY A 54 7.53 -8.27 3.11
N ASN A 55 7.98 -7.01 3.25
CA ASN A 55 7.24 -5.84 2.78
C ASN A 55 7.04 -5.85 1.26
N ALA A 56 8.03 -6.27 0.48
CA ALA A 56 7.93 -6.38 -0.96
C ALA A 56 6.88 -7.41 -1.37
N ALA A 57 6.84 -8.56 -0.69
CA ALA A 57 5.82 -9.58 -0.89
C ALA A 57 4.41 -9.02 -0.60
N LEU A 58 4.24 -8.21 0.45
CA LEU A 58 2.98 -7.51 0.70
C LEU A 58 2.60 -6.57 -0.46
N GLY A 59 3.55 -5.83 -1.02
CA GLY A 59 3.32 -5.01 -2.22
C GLY A 59 2.80 -5.82 -3.42
N VAL A 60 3.39 -6.99 -3.67
CA VAL A 60 2.92 -7.91 -4.72
C VAL A 60 1.53 -8.47 -4.43
N ILE A 61 1.28 -8.89 -3.18
CA ILE A 61 -0.03 -9.42 -2.76
C ILE A 61 -1.12 -8.38 -2.94
N THR A 62 -0.90 -7.14 -2.47
CA THR A 62 -1.86 -6.05 -2.62
C THR A 62 -2.11 -5.70 -4.08
N ALA A 63 -1.08 -5.76 -4.94
CA ALA A 63 -1.25 -5.58 -6.38
C ALA A 63 -2.11 -6.70 -7.01
N ALA A 64 -1.88 -7.95 -6.61
CA ALA A 64 -2.68 -9.09 -7.06
C ALA A 64 -4.15 -8.97 -6.63
N LEU A 65 -4.41 -8.56 -5.37
CA LEU A 65 -5.76 -8.29 -4.87
C LEU A 65 -6.44 -7.18 -5.67
N ALA A 66 -5.75 -6.08 -5.94
CA ALA A 66 -6.29 -4.99 -6.75
C ALA A 66 -6.64 -5.45 -8.17
N LEU A 67 -5.79 -6.25 -8.82
CA LEU A 67 -6.08 -6.82 -10.14
C LEU A 67 -7.22 -7.84 -10.11
N ALA A 68 -7.36 -8.61 -9.02
CA ALA A 68 -8.44 -9.58 -8.88
C ALA A 68 -9.83 -8.91 -8.91
N LEU A 69 -9.95 -7.63 -8.49
CA LEU A 69 -11.18 -6.83 -8.58
C LEU A 69 -11.62 -6.51 -10.03
N LEU A 70 -10.77 -6.78 -11.03
CA LEU A 70 -11.10 -6.64 -12.45
C LEU A 70 -11.90 -7.82 -12.99
N ARG A 71 -11.91 -8.95 -12.27
CA ARG A 71 -12.57 -10.18 -12.68
C ARG A 71 -13.76 -10.47 -11.78
N ARG A 72 -14.67 -11.29 -12.30
CA ARG A 72 -15.74 -11.91 -11.50
C ARG A 72 -15.27 -13.24 -10.98
N TRP A 73 -15.67 -13.56 -9.77
CA TRP A 73 -15.32 -14.81 -9.13
C TRP A 73 -16.57 -15.49 -8.56
N PRO A 74 -16.52 -16.79 -8.25
CA PRO A 74 -17.55 -17.42 -7.45
C PRO A 74 -17.76 -16.66 -6.14
N ARG A 75 -19.01 -16.54 -5.67
CA ARG A 75 -19.39 -15.71 -4.51
C ARG A 75 -18.49 -15.88 -3.27
N TRP A 76 -18.07 -17.10 -2.96
CA TRP A 76 -17.18 -17.37 -1.81
C TRP A 76 -15.79 -16.74 -1.97
N VAL A 77 -15.25 -16.71 -3.20
CA VAL A 77 -13.98 -16.04 -3.52
C VAL A 77 -14.16 -14.52 -3.45
N GLU A 78 -15.28 -13.99 -3.93
CA GLU A 78 -15.56 -12.55 -3.88
C GLU A 78 -15.64 -12.04 -2.44
N VAL A 79 -16.32 -12.79 -1.55
CA VAL A 79 -16.35 -12.48 -0.12
C VAL A 79 -14.94 -12.48 0.47
N GLY A 80 -14.14 -13.50 0.19
CA GLY A 80 -12.75 -13.57 0.65
C GLY A 80 -11.89 -12.42 0.11
N LEU A 81 -12.03 -12.09 -1.17
CA LEU A 81 -11.34 -10.99 -1.84
C LEU A 81 -11.70 -9.65 -1.21
N HIS A 82 -12.98 -9.43 -0.88
CA HIS A 82 -13.43 -8.22 -0.22
C HIS A 82 -12.87 -8.09 1.19
N ILE A 83 -12.91 -9.15 1.99
CA ILE A 83 -12.34 -9.17 3.35
C ILE A 83 -10.84 -8.87 3.28
N ALA A 84 -10.10 -9.56 2.41
CA ALA A 84 -8.67 -9.36 2.23
C ALA A 84 -8.35 -7.94 1.74
N SER A 85 -9.10 -7.41 0.78
CA SER A 85 -8.88 -6.07 0.23
C SER A 85 -9.18 -4.98 1.25
N TRP A 86 -10.25 -5.11 2.04
CA TRP A 86 -10.54 -4.15 3.11
C TRP A 86 -9.49 -4.20 4.21
N GLY A 87 -9.10 -5.41 4.64
CA GLY A 87 -8.05 -5.58 5.65
C GLY A 87 -6.72 -4.97 5.21
N ALA A 88 -6.31 -5.24 3.97
CA ALA A 88 -5.09 -4.68 3.42
C ALA A 88 -5.18 -3.17 3.20
N LEU A 89 -6.32 -2.64 2.76
CA LEU A 89 -6.54 -1.20 2.63
C LEU A 89 -6.44 -0.49 3.98
N LEU A 90 -6.98 -1.07 5.05
CA LEU A 90 -6.87 -0.52 6.41
C LEU A 90 -5.42 -0.54 6.90
N LEU A 91 -4.70 -1.65 6.71
CA LEU A 91 -3.31 -1.78 7.11
C LEU A 91 -2.40 -0.76 6.39
N ILE A 92 -2.48 -0.70 5.07
CA ILE A 92 -1.70 0.23 4.25
C ILE A 92 -2.14 1.67 4.50
N GLY A 93 -3.45 1.91 4.63
CA GLY A 93 -4.01 3.22 4.97
C GLY A 93 -3.49 3.75 6.31
N ALA A 94 -3.39 2.91 7.34
CA ALA A 94 -2.80 3.29 8.62
C ALA A 94 -1.32 3.66 8.47
N GLY A 95 -0.54 2.88 7.71
CA GLY A 95 0.85 3.20 7.39
C GLY A 95 0.99 4.54 6.66
N PHE A 96 0.17 4.78 5.64
CA PHE A 96 0.09 6.05 4.92
C PHE A 96 -0.21 7.23 5.85
N VAL A 97 -1.22 7.11 6.73
CA VAL A 97 -1.55 8.16 7.70
C VAL A 97 -0.35 8.44 8.61
N GLY A 98 0.36 7.42 9.07
CA GLY A 98 1.60 7.58 9.84
C GLY A 98 2.66 8.40 9.09
N PHE A 99 2.91 8.09 7.81
CA PHE A 99 3.84 8.87 6.98
C PHE A 99 3.36 10.30 6.73
N ALA A 100 2.07 10.52 6.51
CA ALA A 100 1.51 11.85 6.31
C ALA A 100 1.63 12.73 7.56
N LEU A 101 1.36 12.18 8.74
CA LEU A 101 1.51 12.88 10.01
C LEU A 101 2.98 13.26 10.28
N ARG A 102 3.92 12.39 9.90
CA ARG A 102 5.36 12.66 9.95
C ARG A 102 5.78 13.77 8.99
N ALA A 103 5.33 13.71 7.73
CA ALA A 103 5.61 14.77 6.75
C ALA A 103 5.05 16.13 7.17
N ALA A 104 3.88 16.14 7.82
CA ALA A 104 3.26 17.35 8.35
C ALA A 104 3.90 17.87 9.66
N GLY A 105 4.89 17.16 10.22
CA GLY A 105 5.52 17.52 11.49
C GLY A 105 4.63 17.35 12.72
N VAL A 106 3.49 16.64 12.59
CA VAL A 106 2.56 16.36 13.70
C VAL A 106 3.13 15.28 14.62
N VAL A 107 3.79 14.28 14.04
CA VAL A 107 4.51 13.23 14.76
C VAL A 107 5.97 13.35 14.40
N SER A 108 6.86 13.26 15.39
CA SER A 108 8.29 13.24 15.13
C SER A 108 8.65 12.06 14.23
N ASN A 109 9.52 12.31 13.25
CA ASN A 109 10.27 11.21 12.66
C ASN A 109 11.00 10.52 13.80
N ALA A 110 11.04 9.18 13.78
CA ALA A 110 11.58 8.37 14.87
C ALA A 110 12.95 8.88 15.37
N ASP A 111 13.69 9.54 14.47
CA ASP A 111 15.06 9.94 14.70
C ASP A 111 15.35 11.43 14.37
N GLY A 112 14.31 12.28 14.26
CA GLY A 112 14.48 13.73 14.04
C GLY A 112 14.96 14.15 12.64
N MET A 113 15.08 13.22 11.70
CA MET A 113 15.43 13.50 10.30
C MET A 113 14.48 14.55 9.68
N PRO A 114 14.99 15.57 8.98
CA PRO A 114 14.15 16.61 8.39
C PRO A 114 13.30 16.03 7.26
N VAL A 115 12.03 16.44 7.23
CA VAL A 115 11.13 16.20 6.08
C VAL A 115 11.75 16.85 4.85
N ASN A 116 11.83 16.10 3.76
CA ASN A 116 12.42 16.58 2.50
C ASN A 116 11.42 16.41 1.33
N GLY A 117 11.85 16.78 0.12
CA GLY A 117 10.99 16.67 -1.06
C GLY A 117 10.49 15.24 -1.33
N TRP A 118 11.31 14.22 -1.04
CA TRP A 118 10.93 12.82 -1.20
C TRP A 118 9.86 12.38 -0.21
N SER A 119 9.85 12.93 1.01
CA SER A 119 8.79 12.63 1.99
C SER A 119 7.40 12.95 1.42
N TRP A 120 7.26 14.09 0.75
CA TRP A 120 5.99 14.50 0.12
C TRP A 120 5.65 13.71 -1.14
N VAL A 121 6.66 13.30 -1.91
CA VAL A 121 6.47 12.37 -3.04
C VAL A 121 5.90 11.04 -2.53
N THR A 122 6.51 10.46 -1.49
CA THR A 122 6.06 9.21 -0.88
C THR A 122 4.64 9.31 -0.32
N VAL A 123 4.32 10.39 0.38
CA VAL A 123 2.95 10.65 0.87
C VAL A 123 1.96 10.78 -0.30
N THR A 124 2.33 11.49 -1.36
CA THR A 124 1.46 11.66 -2.54
C THR A 124 1.19 10.33 -3.25
N LEU A 125 2.24 9.53 -3.47
CA LEU A 125 2.10 8.19 -4.06
C LEU A 125 1.25 7.27 -3.18
N GLY A 126 1.44 7.32 -1.85
CA GLY A 126 0.61 6.60 -0.89
C GLY A 126 -0.86 7.02 -0.95
N ALA A 127 -1.15 8.33 -1.02
CA ALA A 127 -2.50 8.85 -1.13
C ALA A 127 -3.20 8.40 -2.43
N VAL A 128 -2.49 8.47 -3.56
CA VAL A 128 -2.99 8.00 -4.86
C VAL A 128 -3.27 6.51 -4.82
N TRP A 129 -2.36 5.72 -4.25
CA TRP A 129 -2.51 4.27 -4.13
C TRP A 129 -3.73 3.89 -3.28
N VAL A 130 -3.81 4.40 -2.04
CA VAL A 130 -4.92 4.11 -1.11
C VAL A 130 -6.25 4.61 -1.68
N GLY A 131 -6.27 5.83 -2.23
CA GLY A 131 -7.47 6.41 -2.82
C GLY A 131 -7.99 5.63 -4.04
N ALA A 132 -7.09 5.25 -4.95
CA ALA A 132 -7.45 4.44 -6.12
C ALA A 132 -7.96 3.05 -5.70
N TRP A 133 -7.32 2.41 -4.73
CA TRP A 133 -7.74 1.09 -4.28
C TRP A 133 -9.11 1.13 -3.59
N GLY A 134 -9.32 2.09 -2.69
CA GLY A 134 -10.62 2.30 -2.04
C GLY A 134 -11.74 2.58 -3.05
N TYR A 135 -11.48 3.42 -4.04
CA TYR A 135 -12.44 3.68 -5.13
C TYR A 135 -12.75 2.41 -5.93
N GLY A 136 -11.73 1.63 -6.30
CA GLY A 136 -11.87 0.36 -7.01
C GLY A 136 -12.68 -0.67 -6.22
N LEU A 137 -12.42 -0.80 -4.93
CA LEU A 137 -13.09 -1.75 -4.03
C LEU A 137 -14.57 -1.41 -3.82
N VAL A 138 -14.87 -0.14 -3.55
CA VAL A 138 -16.26 0.34 -3.42
C VAL A 138 -17.01 0.19 -4.74
N GLY A 139 -16.37 0.54 -5.85
CA GLY A 139 -16.96 0.39 -7.19
C GLY A 139 -17.25 -1.06 -7.54
N HIS A 140 -16.37 -1.99 -7.18
CA HIS A 140 -16.60 -3.43 -7.37
C HIS A 140 -17.77 -3.92 -6.52
N TRP A 141 -17.80 -3.57 -5.23
CA TRP A 141 -18.87 -3.99 -4.31
C TRP A 141 -20.26 -3.49 -4.73
N ARG A 142 -20.36 -2.24 -5.20
CA ARG A 142 -21.63 -1.67 -5.68
C ARG A 142 -22.18 -2.39 -6.91
N ARG A 143 -21.32 -2.84 -7.83
CA ARG A 143 -21.75 -3.60 -9.02
C ARG A 143 -22.36 -4.95 -8.63
N GLY A 144 -21.78 -5.65 -7.66
CA GLY A 144 -22.32 -6.92 -7.19
C GLY A 144 -23.74 -6.79 -6.61
N ARG A 145 -24.02 -5.70 -5.87
CA ARG A 145 -25.36 -5.48 -5.27
C ARG A 145 -26.45 -5.17 -6.28
N VAL A 146 -26.16 -4.34 -7.29
CA VAL A 146 -27.15 -3.98 -8.32
C VAL A 146 -27.62 -5.21 -9.09
N GLU A 147 -26.74 -6.18 -9.30
CA GLU A 147 -27.07 -7.40 -10.03
C GLU A 147 -27.91 -8.38 -9.20
N GLU A 148 -27.64 -8.47 -7.90
CA GLU A 148 -28.46 -9.25 -6.96
C GLU A 148 -29.90 -8.70 -6.83
N GLU A 149 -30.10 -7.38 -6.97
CA GLU A 149 -31.43 -6.76 -6.94
C GLU A 149 -32.22 -6.94 -8.26
N SER A 150 -31.54 -7.32 -9.34
CA SER A 150 -32.12 -7.47 -10.69
C SER A 150 -32.41 -8.92 -11.10
N ALA A 151 -32.03 -9.89 -10.26
CA ALA A 151 -32.18 -11.32 -10.48
C ALA A 151 -33.32 -11.91 -9.63
#